data_AF-A0A8T3LLC2-F1
#
_entry.id   AF-A0A8T3LLC2-F1
#
_cell.length_a   1.000
_cell.length_b   1.000
_cell.length_c   1.000
_cell.angle_alpha   90.00
_cell.angle_beta   90.00
_cell.angle_gamma   90.00
#
_symmetry.space_group_name_H-M   'P 1'
#
loop_
_entity.id
_entity.type
_entity.pdbx_description
1 polymer ?
#
loop_
_entity_poly.entity_id
_entity_poly.type
_entity_poly.pdbx_seq_one_letter_code
_entity_poly.pdbx_strand_id
1 'polypeptide(L)'
;GSADTDAVNVGQLKVTDAQVSQNTQSITNLNNQVTNLDTRVTNIENGIGDIVTTGSTKYFKTNTDGVDASAQGKDSVAIGSGSIAAADNSVALGTGSVATEENTISVG
;
A
#
# COMPACT_ATOMS: atom_id res chain seq x y z
N GLY A 1 -44.91 10.67 -28.97
CA GLY A 1 -45.90 9.59 -28.87
C GLY A 1 -45.83 8.86 -27.55
N SER A 2 -46.85 8.05 -27.24
CA SER A 2 -46.89 7.13 -26.10
C SER A 2 -46.81 5.66 -26.50
N ALA A 3 -47.09 5.30 -27.76
CA ALA A 3 -46.84 3.97 -28.30
C ALA A 3 -45.47 3.90 -28.99
N ASP A 4 -44.85 2.72 -29.06
CA ASP A 4 -43.53 2.52 -29.68
C ASP A 4 -43.48 2.88 -31.18
N THR A 5 -44.64 2.91 -31.85
CA THR A 5 -44.80 3.26 -33.27
C THR A 5 -45.16 4.73 -33.50
N ASP A 6 -45.39 5.50 -32.44
CA ASP A 6 -45.69 6.92 -32.57
C ASP A 6 -44.44 7.71 -32.95
N ALA A 7 -44.62 8.81 -33.68
CA ALA A 7 -43.53 9.74 -33.94
C ALA A 7 -43.01 10.37 -32.62
N VAL A 8 -41.68 10.53 -32.55
CA VAL A 8 -40.97 11.27 -31.50
C VAL A 8 -41.02 12.76 -31.82
N ASN A 9 -41.29 13.59 -30.81
CA ASN A 9 -41.18 15.05 -30.93
C ASN A 9 -39.90 15.59 -30.27
N VAL A 10 -39.56 16.85 -30.58
CA VAL A 10 -38.34 17.49 -30.05
C VAL A 10 -38.34 17.60 -28.52
N GLY A 11 -39.51 17.69 -27.88
CA GLY A 11 -39.60 17.72 -26.42
C GLY A 11 -39.16 16.41 -25.78
N GLN A 12 -39.54 15.27 -26.37
CA GLN A 12 -39.10 13.94 -25.92
C GLN A 12 -37.59 13.75 -26.10
N LEU A 13 -37.03 14.22 -27.23
CA LEU A 13 -35.59 14.21 -27.46
C LEU A 13 -34.84 15.09 -26.44
N LYS A 14 -35.35 16.29 -26.16
CA LYS A 14 -34.76 17.23 -25.18
C LYS A 14 -34.64 16.67 -23.76
N VAL A 15 -35.57 15.79 -23.35
CA VAL A 15 -35.48 15.11 -22.04
C VAL A 15 -34.26 14.19 -22.01
N THR A 16 -34.07 13.39 -23.06
CA THR A 16 -32.89 12.54 -23.20
C THR A 16 -31.62 13.37 -23.29
N ASP A 17 -31.61 14.45 -24.08
CA ASP A 17 -30.45 15.35 -24.21
C ASP A 17 -30.04 15.97 -22.86
N ALA A 18 -31.02 16.37 -22.05
CA ALA A 18 -30.76 16.89 -20.71
C ALA A 18 -30.10 15.84 -19.80
N GLN A 19 -30.57 14.59 -19.84
CA GLN A 19 -29.96 13.51 -19.07
C GLN A 19 -28.56 13.17 -19.58
N VAL A 20 -28.36 13.15 -20.90
CA VAL A 20 -27.04 12.94 -21.52
C VAL A 20 -26.08 14.05 -21.10
N SER A 21 -26.51 15.32 -21.11
CA SER A 21 -25.69 16.45 -20.66
C SER A 21 -25.28 16.33 -19.18
N GLN A 22 -26.20 15.91 -18.30
CA GLN A 22 -25.88 15.63 -16.89
C GLN A 22 -24.90 14.47 -16.74
N ASN A 23 -25.06 13.40 -17.52
CA ASN A 23 -24.13 12.27 -17.52
C ASN A 23 -22.75 12.70 -18.01
N THR A 24 -22.68 13.53 -19.06
CA THR A 24 -21.42 14.10 -19.57
C THR A 24 -20.71 14.90 -18.48
N GLN A 25 -21.42 15.76 -17.74
CA GLN A 25 -20.84 16.51 -16.62
C GLN A 25 -20.37 15.59 -15.48
N SER A 26 -21.14 14.57 -15.15
CA SER A 26 -20.78 13.57 -14.13
C SER A 26 -19.52 12.80 -14.52
N ILE A 27 -19.37 12.44 -15.79
CA ILE A 27 -18.16 11.80 -16.32
C ILE A 27 -16.96 12.73 -16.21
N THR A 28 -17.10 14.02 -16.53
CA THR A 28 -16.02 15.00 -16.32
C THR A 28 -15.61 15.09 -14.85
N ASN A 29 -16.58 15.08 -13.93
CA ASN A 29 -16.30 15.10 -12.50
C ASN A 29 -15.56 13.83 -12.04
N LEU A 30 -16.00 12.66 -12.51
CA LEU A 30 -15.34 11.38 -12.24
C LEU A 30 -13.91 11.36 -12.78
N ASN A 31 -13.66 11.88 -13.99
CA ASN A 31 -12.33 11.97 -14.56
C ASN A 31 -11.38 12.78 -13.65
N ASN A 32 -11.84 13.93 -13.15
CA ASN A 32 -11.06 14.73 -12.20
C ASN A 32 -10.76 13.97 -10.91
N GLN A 33 -11.74 13.22 -10.38
CA GLN A 33 -11.55 12.39 -9.19
C GLN A 33 -10.53 11.27 -9.43
N VAL A 34 -10.59 10.61 -10.58
CA VAL A 34 -9.65 9.54 -10.97
C VAL A 34 -8.24 10.09 -11.11
N THR A 35 -8.04 11.23 -11.77
CA THR A 35 -6.71 11.88 -11.87
C THR A 35 -6.14 12.23 -10.50
N ASN A 36 -6.98 12.73 -9.58
CA ASN A 36 -6.54 13.01 -8.21
C ASN A 36 -6.16 11.75 -7.44
N LEU A 37 -6.89 10.64 -7.64
CA LEU A 37 -6.56 9.35 -7.03
C LEU A 37 -5.24 8.79 -7.57
N ASP A 38 -5.02 8.88 -8.87
CA ASP A 38 -3.78 8.47 -9.53
C ASP A 38 -2.56 9.19 -8.92
N THR A 39 -2.63 10.52 -8.83
CA THR A 39 -1.57 11.32 -8.18
C THR A 39 -1.35 10.93 -6.71
N ARG A 40 -2.43 10.67 -5.96
CA ARG A 40 -2.33 10.22 -4.56
C ARG A 40 -1.65 8.87 -4.43
N VAL A 41 -1.94 7.93 -5.33
CA VAL A 41 -1.34 6.59 -5.35
C VAL A 41 0.14 6.70 -5.70
N THR A 42 0.52 7.44 -6.74
CA THR A 42 1.92 7.67 -7.09
C THR A 42 2.73 8.28 -5.94
N ASN A 43 2.15 9.23 -5.20
CA ASN A 43 2.81 9.80 -4.03
C ASN A 43 3.05 8.78 -2.90
N ILE A 44 2.10 7.86 -2.69
CA ILE A 44 2.25 6.77 -1.72
C ILE A 44 3.37 5.83 -2.18
N GLU A 45 3.32 5.37 -3.43
CA GLU A 45 4.32 4.46 -4.01
C GLU A 45 5.73 5.02 -3.91
N ASN A 46 5.92 6.30 -4.27
CA ASN A 46 7.20 6.99 -4.12
C ASN A 46 7.63 7.11 -2.65
N GLY A 47 6.69 7.30 -1.73
CA GLY A 47 6.97 7.40 -0.30
C GLY A 47 7.34 6.07 0.37
N ILE A 48 6.80 4.95 -0.11
CA ILE A 48 6.98 3.61 0.50
C ILE A 48 7.91 2.67 -0.26
N GLY A 49 8.31 3.01 -1.49
CA GLY A 49 9.07 2.11 -2.38
C GLY A 49 10.35 1.56 -1.76
N ASP A 50 11.09 2.41 -1.03
CA ASP A 50 12.32 2.00 -0.32
C ASP A 50 12.03 0.97 0.78
N ILE A 51 10.91 1.11 1.50
CA ILE A 51 10.53 0.21 2.61
C ILE A 51 10.25 -1.19 2.08
N VAL A 52 9.53 -1.29 0.96
CA VAL A 52 9.19 -2.58 0.34
C VAL A 52 10.42 -3.25 -0.26
N THR A 53 11.28 -2.49 -0.93
CA THR A 53 12.41 -3.07 -1.67
C THR A 53 13.57 -3.46 -0.77
N THR A 54 13.81 -2.71 0.31
CA THR A 54 15.01 -2.87 1.15
C THR A 54 14.71 -3.20 2.59
N GLY A 55 13.43 -3.29 2.98
CA GLY A 55 13.03 -3.41 4.39
C GLY A 55 13.44 -2.23 5.27
N SER A 56 13.86 -1.11 4.65
CA SER A 56 14.54 -0.01 5.34
C SER A 56 13.74 1.30 5.25
N THR A 57 13.88 2.14 6.28
CA THR A 57 13.34 3.51 6.30
C THR A 57 14.47 4.53 6.18
N LYS A 58 14.17 5.81 6.39
CA LYS A 58 15.19 6.88 6.39
C LYS A 58 16.28 6.65 7.44
N TYR A 59 15.93 6.12 8.61
CA TYR A 59 16.83 6.02 9.77
C TYR A 59 17.16 4.58 10.19
N PHE A 60 16.47 3.59 9.62
CA PHE A 60 16.77 2.17 9.80
C PHE A 60 17.16 1.61 8.44
N LYS A 61 18.45 1.28 8.27
CA LYS A 61 19.01 0.82 7.00
C LYS A 61 19.61 -0.57 7.17
N THR A 62 19.34 -1.45 6.22
CA THR A 62 20.05 -2.71 6.01
C THR A 62 20.57 -2.78 4.58
N ASN A 63 21.62 -3.55 4.36
CA ASN A 63 22.13 -3.87 3.02
C ASN A 63 22.41 -5.36 2.99
N THR A 64 21.41 -6.12 2.53
CA THR A 64 21.48 -7.58 2.52
C THR A 64 20.52 -8.16 1.48
N ASP A 65 20.90 -9.29 0.95
CA ASP A 65 20.14 -10.21 0.10
C ASP A 65 19.78 -11.51 0.84
N GLY A 66 20.09 -11.58 2.14
CA GLY A 66 19.85 -12.75 2.98
C GLY A 66 18.39 -12.92 3.38
N VAL A 67 18.11 -14.03 4.06
CA VAL A 67 16.76 -14.37 4.53
C VAL A 67 16.25 -13.43 5.63
N ASP A 68 14.95 -13.46 5.86
CA ASP A 68 14.28 -12.67 6.89
C ASP A 68 14.83 -12.94 8.30
N ALA A 69 14.72 -11.93 9.17
CA ALA A 69 15.01 -12.05 10.60
C ALA A 69 13.92 -12.85 11.33
N SER A 70 14.26 -13.48 12.46
CA SER A 70 13.36 -14.32 13.24
C SER A 70 13.37 -13.96 14.73
N ALA A 71 12.29 -13.31 15.19
CA ALA A 71 12.04 -13.05 16.61
C ALA A 71 11.14 -14.18 17.18
N GLN A 72 11.75 -15.23 17.75
CA GLN A 72 11.05 -16.45 18.20
C GLN A 72 10.65 -16.39 19.67
N GLY A 73 11.50 -15.80 20.52
CA GLY A 73 11.22 -15.60 21.94
C GLY A 73 10.11 -14.58 22.16
N LYS A 74 9.36 -14.71 23.24
CA LYS A 74 8.36 -13.73 23.65
C LYS A 74 9.06 -12.38 23.89
N ASP A 75 8.45 -11.29 23.44
CA ASP A 75 8.98 -9.92 23.62
C ASP A 75 10.40 -9.70 23.04
N SER A 76 10.82 -10.54 22.09
CA SER A 76 12.15 -10.47 21.47
C SER A 76 12.22 -9.54 20.26
N VAL A 77 13.44 -9.14 19.87
CA VAL A 77 13.72 -8.31 18.70
C VAL A 77 14.86 -8.90 17.88
N ALA A 78 14.68 -9.06 16.57
CA ALA A 78 15.70 -9.56 15.65
C ALA A 78 15.98 -8.50 14.55
N ILE A 79 17.24 -8.06 14.43
CA ILE A 79 17.68 -7.01 13.50
C ILE A 79 18.82 -7.54 12.65
N GLY A 80 18.59 -7.63 11.33
CA GLY A 80 19.57 -8.12 10.36
C GLY A 80 19.13 -9.43 9.72
N SER A 81 19.57 -9.69 8.49
CA SER A 81 19.23 -10.91 7.76
C SER A 81 19.67 -12.17 8.51
N GLY A 82 18.78 -13.17 8.58
CA GLY A 82 19.03 -14.42 9.29
C GLY A 82 19.30 -14.30 10.79
N SER A 83 19.06 -13.13 11.41
CA SER A 83 19.16 -12.98 12.87
C SER A 83 18.09 -13.80 13.58
N ILE A 84 18.44 -14.44 14.70
CA ILE A 84 17.53 -15.30 15.48
C ILE A 84 17.54 -14.85 16.94
N ALA A 85 16.46 -14.22 17.39
CA ALA A 85 16.23 -13.94 18.81
C ALA A 85 15.37 -15.09 19.39
N ALA A 86 16.04 -16.14 19.88
CA ALA A 86 15.41 -17.40 20.29
C ALA A 86 14.81 -17.36 21.70
N ALA A 87 15.40 -16.58 22.62
CA ALA A 87 14.97 -16.52 24.01
C ALA A 87 14.04 -15.34 24.31
N ASP A 88 13.27 -15.45 25.39
CA ASP A 88 12.33 -14.40 25.82
C ASP A 88 13.07 -13.11 26.21
N ASN A 89 12.49 -11.97 25.86
CA ASN A 89 13.02 -10.63 26.08
C ASN A 89 14.48 -10.46 25.59
N SER A 90 14.86 -11.20 24.54
CA SER A 90 16.20 -11.14 23.95
C SER A 90 16.25 -10.25 22.70
N VAL A 91 17.46 -9.77 22.38
CA VAL A 91 17.73 -9.02 21.15
C VAL A 91 18.85 -9.71 20.38
N ALA A 92 18.62 -10.05 19.11
CA ALA A 92 19.67 -10.44 18.17
C ALA A 92 19.96 -9.25 17.23
N LEU A 93 21.16 -8.66 17.35
CA LEU A 93 21.56 -7.45 16.62
C LEU A 93 22.74 -7.73 15.69
N GLY A 94 22.45 -8.01 14.42
CA GLY A 94 23.44 -8.27 13.38
C GLY A 94 23.00 -9.39 12.42
N THR A 95 23.56 -9.39 11.21
CA THR A 95 23.33 -10.49 10.26
C THR A 95 23.84 -11.79 10.84
N GLY A 96 22.96 -12.80 10.94
CA GLY A 96 23.27 -14.12 11.47
C GLY A 96 23.45 -14.20 13.00
N SER A 97 23.24 -13.11 13.75
CA SER A 97 23.36 -13.13 15.22
C SER A 97 22.31 -14.02 15.87
N VAL A 98 22.68 -14.72 16.94
CA VAL A 98 21.78 -15.64 17.65
C VAL A 98 21.73 -15.31 19.15
N ALA A 99 20.54 -14.99 19.68
CA ALA A 99 20.31 -14.73 21.10
C ALA A 99 19.50 -15.87 21.73
N THR A 100 20.16 -16.73 22.52
CA THR A 100 19.55 -17.96 23.09
C THR A 100 19.34 -17.90 24.61
N GLU A 101 19.61 -16.76 25.24
CA GLU A 101 19.44 -16.56 26.68
C GLU A 101 18.46 -15.42 26.96
N GLU A 102 17.60 -15.60 27.96
CA GLU A 102 16.57 -14.60 28.30
C GLU A 102 17.20 -13.29 28.75
N ASN A 103 16.57 -12.16 28.41
CA ASN A 103 17.01 -10.82 28.84
C ASN A 103 18.43 -10.44 28.39
N THR A 104 18.89 -10.98 27.26
CA THR A 104 20.21 -10.70 26.70
C THR A 104 20.16 -9.94 25.38
N ILE A 105 21.29 -9.33 25.03
CA ILE A 105 21.54 -8.79 23.70
C ILE A 105 22.71 -9.59 23.12
N SER A 106 22.46 -10.33 22.05
CA SER A 106 23.50 -10.97 21.24
C SER A 106 23.88 -10.07 20.07
N VAL A 107 25.18 -9.99 19.82
CA VAL A 107 25.78 -9.33 18.64
C VAL A 107 26.51 -10.34 17.75
N GLY A 108 26.24 -11.65 17.94
CA GLY A 108 26.91 -12.77 17.27
C GLY A 108 26.48 -14.09 17.86
#